data_AF-A0A552UIS5-F1
#
_entry.id   AF-A0A552UIS5-F1
#
_cell.length_a   1.000
_cell.length_b   1.000
_cell.length_c   1.000
_cell.angle_alpha   90.00
_cell.angle_beta   90.00
_cell.angle_gamma   90.00
#
_symmetry.space_group_name_H-M   'P 1'
#
loop_
_entity.id
_entity.type
_entity.pdbx_description
1 polymer ?
#
loop_
_entity_poly.entity_id
_entity_poly.type
_entity_poly.pdbx_seq_one_letter_code
_entity_poly.pdbx_strand_id
1 'polypeptide(L)'
;MKQAQDELRAAYLGGVPGVAVSGLVWLVAGLVWDARGPGTAFIALFFGGIAIFPLSLAVARAFGAKPASKTNPLNALGFETTVPLFAGLFVAYALIGRDPPLAFALFAAIVGARYFAFATLYRDRTYWVLGGVMMAVGYVAAIKAALLPLNVAICIGAVEFVFAAILAARHRARA
;
A
#
# COMPACT_ATOMS: atom_id res chain seq x y z
N MET A 1 -21.50 5.31 12.10
CA MET A 1 -20.08 5.47 11.68
C MET A 1 -19.13 4.58 12.47
N LYS A 2 -18.99 4.74 13.80
CA LYS A 2 -18.03 3.95 14.62
C LYS A 2 -18.19 2.43 14.47
N GLN A 3 -19.42 1.92 14.55
CA GLN A 3 -19.70 0.48 14.40
C GLN A 3 -19.29 -0.06 13.02
N ALA A 4 -19.51 0.72 11.96
CA ALA A 4 -19.08 0.35 10.61
C ALA A 4 -17.55 0.30 10.47
N GLN A 5 -16.83 1.23 11.12
CA GLN A 5 -15.36 1.23 11.16
C GLN A 5 -14.81 0.06 11.98
N ASP A 6 -15.42 -0.23 13.14
CA ASP A 6 -15.01 -1.32 14.02
C ASP A 6 -15.24 -2.68 13.34
N GLU A 7 -16.34 -2.84 12.59
CA GLU A 7 -16.61 -4.02 11.77
C GLU A 7 -15.54 -4.22 10.68
N LEU A 8 -15.25 -3.19 9.86
CA LEU A 8 -14.20 -3.30 8.84
C LEU A 8 -12.84 -3.57 9.46
N ARG A 9 -12.51 -2.91 10.58
CA ARG A 9 -11.28 -3.16 11.31
C ARG A 9 -11.18 -4.61 11.76
N ALA A 10 -12.25 -5.21 12.28
CA ALA A 10 -12.23 -6.62 12.66
C ALA A 10 -12.10 -7.54 11.43
N ALA A 11 -12.88 -7.27 10.37
CA ALA A 11 -12.93 -8.11 9.17
C ALA A 11 -11.62 -8.16 8.38
N TYR A 12 -10.81 -7.10 8.49
CA TYR A 12 -9.51 -6.98 7.82
C TYR A 12 -8.32 -6.99 8.79
N LEU A 13 -8.51 -7.38 10.06
CA LEU A 13 -7.46 -7.42 11.09
C LEU A 13 -6.69 -6.09 11.21
N GLY A 14 -7.43 -4.99 11.20
CA GLY A 14 -6.90 -3.63 11.23
C GLY A 14 -6.08 -3.26 10.00
N GLY A 15 -6.21 -4.00 8.90
CA GLY A 15 -5.50 -3.81 7.63
C GLY A 15 -4.06 -4.33 7.64
N VAL A 16 -3.62 -5.03 8.70
CA VAL A 16 -2.28 -5.64 8.78
C VAL A 16 -1.95 -6.51 7.57
N PRO A 17 -2.83 -7.43 7.13
CA PRO A 17 -2.54 -8.27 5.97
C PRO A 17 -2.37 -7.47 4.68
N GLY A 18 -3.15 -6.39 4.52
CA GLY A 18 -3.06 -5.53 3.34
C GLY A 18 -1.71 -4.82 3.24
N VAL A 19 -1.26 -4.24 4.34
CA VAL A 19 0.04 -3.55 4.41
C VAL A 19 1.20 -4.55 4.23
N ALA A 20 1.14 -5.72 4.86
CA ALA A 20 2.18 -6.74 4.74
C ALA A 20 2.32 -7.28 3.31
N VAL A 21 1.19 -7.60 2.65
CA VAL A 21 1.19 -8.08 1.27
C VAL A 21 1.64 -6.99 0.31
N SER A 22 1.19 -5.75 0.51
CA SER A 22 1.68 -4.59 -0.25
C SER A 22 3.21 -4.47 -0.13
N GLY A 23 3.73 -4.54 1.09
CA GLY A 23 5.16 -4.45 1.34
C GLY A 23 5.94 -5.54 0.61
N LEU A 24 5.41 -6.77 0.61
CA LEU A 24 5.99 -7.88 -0.13
C LEU A 24 6.01 -7.62 -1.64
N VAL A 25 4.90 -7.12 -2.20
CA VAL A 25 4.81 -6.77 -3.63
C VAL A 25 5.85 -5.70 -4.00
N TRP A 26 6.02 -4.68 -3.16
CA TRP A 26 7.03 -3.64 -3.36
C TRP A 26 8.47 -4.18 -3.25
N LEU A 27 8.76 -5.04 -2.28
CA LEU A 27 10.07 -5.70 -2.18
C LEU A 27 10.36 -6.57 -3.40
N VAL A 28 9.40 -7.38 -3.84
CA VAL A 28 9.54 -8.21 -5.05
C VAL A 28 9.76 -7.33 -6.27
N ALA A 29 9.00 -6.25 -6.44
CA ALA A 29 9.21 -5.31 -7.54
C ALA A 29 10.61 -4.67 -7.47
N GLY A 30 11.09 -4.31 -6.28
CA GLY A 30 12.44 -3.78 -6.06
C GLY A 30 13.53 -4.77 -6.47
N LEU A 31 13.43 -6.04 -6.05
CA LEU A 31 14.36 -7.08 -6.45
C LEU A 31 14.32 -7.37 -7.96
N VAL A 32 13.12 -7.35 -8.55
CA VAL A 32 12.95 -7.50 -10.00
C VAL A 32 13.56 -6.32 -10.75
N TRP A 33 13.50 -5.10 -10.20
CA TRP A 33 14.16 -3.94 -10.80
C TRP A 33 15.65 -4.19 -10.87
N ASP A 34 16.28 -4.55 -9.75
CA ASP A 34 17.73 -4.78 -9.73
C ASP A 34 18.16 -5.94 -10.65
N ALA A 35 17.33 -6.97 -10.78
CA ALA A 35 17.65 -8.16 -11.57
C ALA A 35 17.30 -8.08 -13.07
N ARG A 36 16.21 -7.40 -13.44
CA ARG A 36 15.62 -7.42 -14.79
C ARG A 36 15.27 -6.04 -15.34
N GLY A 37 15.47 -4.99 -14.56
CA GLY A 37 15.20 -3.61 -14.94
C GLY A 37 13.80 -3.10 -14.56
N PRO A 38 13.61 -1.77 -14.63
CA PRO A 38 12.43 -1.11 -14.08
C PRO A 38 11.12 -1.41 -14.83
N GLY A 39 11.17 -1.70 -16.13
CA GLY A 39 9.98 -2.07 -16.90
C GLY A 39 9.36 -3.38 -16.41
N THR A 40 10.18 -4.42 -16.20
CA THR A 40 9.71 -5.70 -15.65
C THR A 40 9.28 -5.55 -14.20
N ALA A 41 9.95 -4.71 -13.42
CA ALA A 41 9.55 -4.40 -12.05
C ALA A 41 8.17 -3.73 -11.99
N PHE A 42 7.87 -2.82 -12.92
CA PHE A 42 6.57 -2.16 -13.00
C PHE A 42 5.46 -3.15 -13.34
N ILE A 43 5.72 -4.12 -14.22
CA ILE A 43 4.80 -5.22 -14.52
C ILE A 43 4.57 -6.08 -13.25
N ALA A 44 5.63 -6.41 -12.52
CA ALA A 44 5.52 -7.15 -11.26
C ALA A 44 4.68 -6.37 -10.23
N LEU A 45 4.88 -5.05 -10.13
CA LEU A 45 4.12 -4.17 -9.26
C LEU A 45 2.64 -4.07 -9.67
N PHE A 46 2.35 -4.02 -10.97
CA PHE A 46 1.00 -3.99 -11.52
C PHE A 46 0.20 -5.24 -11.13
N PHE A 47 0.73 -6.42 -11.48
CA PHE A 47 0.05 -7.69 -11.19
C PHE A 47 0.06 -8.00 -9.70
N GLY A 48 1.15 -7.69 -9.00
CA GLY A 48 1.22 -7.78 -7.54
C GLY A 48 0.15 -6.90 -6.89
N GLY A 49 -0.03 -5.66 -7.38
CA GLY A 49 -1.03 -4.71 -6.90
C GLY A 49 -2.47 -5.23 -6.98
N ILE A 50 -2.81 -5.90 -8.09
CA ILE A 50 -4.10 -6.58 -8.27
C ILE A 50 -4.25 -7.71 -7.23
N ALA A 51 -3.17 -8.44 -6.95
CA ALA A 51 -3.17 -9.54 -6.00
C ALA A 51 -3.24 -9.09 -4.52
N ILE A 52 -2.90 -7.83 -4.18
CA ILE A 52 -2.88 -7.34 -2.78
C ILE A 52 -4.21 -7.59 -2.08
N PHE A 53 -5.33 -7.20 -2.69
CA PHE A 53 -6.64 -7.34 -2.07
C PHE A 53 -7.03 -8.81 -1.81
N PRO A 54 -7.07 -9.71 -2.81
CA PRO A 54 -7.45 -11.11 -2.58
C PRO A 54 -6.49 -11.84 -1.63
N LEU A 55 -5.18 -11.59 -1.72
CA LEU A 55 -4.20 -12.19 -0.81
C LEU A 55 -4.37 -11.67 0.62
N SER A 56 -4.59 -10.37 0.81
CA SER A 56 -4.86 -9.80 2.13
C SER A 56 -6.11 -10.40 2.77
N LEU A 57 -7.13 -10.69 1.94
CA LEU A 57 -8.35 -11.36 2.39
C LEU A 57 -8.07 -12.79 2.80
N ALA A 58 -7.35 -13.55 1.97
CA ALA A 58 -6.98 -14.94 2.26
C ALA A 58 -6.19 -15.03 3.59
N VAL A 59 -5.22 -14.14 3.79
CA VAL A 59 -4.47 -14.04 5.05
C VAL A 59 -5.42 -13.70 6.21
N ALA A 60 -6.28 -12.68 6.08
CA ALA A 60 -7.22 -12.34 7.15
C ALA A 60 -8.12 -13.54 7.54
N ARG A 61 -8.60 -14.30 6.56
CA ARG A 61 -9.42 -15.50 6.79
C ARG A 61 -8.65 -16.63 7.44
N ALA A 62 -7.38 -16.84 7.07
CA ALA A 62 -6.52 -17.83 7.71
C ALA A 62 -6.30 -17.52 9.19
N PHE A 63 -6.35 -16.25 9.59
CA PHE A 63 -6.29 -15.79 10.98
C PHE A 63 -7.68 -15.66 11.66
N GLY A 64 -8.74 -16.22 11.06
CA GLY A 64 -10.06 -16.31 11.68
C GLY A 64 -10.93 -15.06 11.57
N ALA A 65 -10.54 -14.06 10.76
CA ALA A 65 -11.34 -12.86 10.57
C ALA A 65 -12.66 -13.16 9.83
N LYS A 66 -13.79 -12.72 10.38
CA LYS A 66 -15.09 -12.85 9.73
C LYS A 66 -15.24 -11.83 8.58
N PRO A 67 -15.97 -12.15 7.50
CA PRO A 67 -16.24 -11.18 6.44
C PRO A 67 -17.02 -9.97 6.94
N ALA A 68 -16.71 -8.79 6.40
CA ALA A 68 -17.52 -7.59 6.61
C ALA A 68 -18.87 -7.71 5.91
N SER A 69 -19.89 -7.07 6.47
CA SER A 69 -21.22 -6.98 5.87
C SER A 69 -21.15 -6.22 4.54
N LYS A 70 -21.85 -6.75 3.53
CA LYS A 70 -21.96 -6.10 2.21
C LYS A 70 -22.63 -4.73 2.28
N THR A 71 -23.53 -4.54 3.26
CA THR A 71 -24.27 -3.29 3.51
C THR A 71 -23.47 -2.25 4.29
N ASN A 72 -22.22 -2.53 4.68
CA ASN A 72 -21.40 -1.56 5.37
C ASN A 72 -21.12 -0.35 4.46
N PRO A 73 -21.52 0.87 4.84
CA PRO A 73 -21.44 2.05 3.97
C PRO A 73 -20.00 2.45 3.63
N LEU A 74 -19.02 2.00 4.41
CA LEU A 74 -17.61 2.30 4.20
C LEU A 74 -16.94 1.39 3.17
N ASN A 75 -17.63 0.35 2.68
CA ASN A 75 -17.14 -0.44 1.55
C ASN A 75 -16.99 0.42 0.29
N ALA A 76 -17.89 1.38 0.08
CA ALA A 76 -17.83 2.33 -1.04
C ALA A 76 -16.56 3.19 -0.96
N LEU A 77 -16.22 3.72 0.22
CA LEU A 77 -15.01 4.51 0.43
C LEU A 77 -13.74 3.70 0.10
N GLY A 78 -13.69 2.41 0.48
CA GLY A 78 -12.58 1.53 0.11
C GLY A 78 -12.42 1.41 -1.41
N PHE A 79 -13.54 1.27 -2.13
CA PHE A 79 -13.55 1.18 -3.59
C PHE A 79 -13.19 2.52 -4.28
N GLU A 80 -13.74 3.64 -3.81
CA GLU A 80 -13.47 4.98 -4.35
C GLU A 80 -11.98 5.32 -4.37
N THR A 81 -11.23 4.88 -3.35
CA THR A 81 -9.78 5.10 -3.29
C THR A 81 -8.98 4.36 -4.35
N THR A 82 -9.59 3.39 -5.05
CA THR A 82 -8.94 2.69 -6.17
C THR A 82 -8.93 3.54 -7.44
N VAL A 83 -9.87 4.48 -7.59
CA VAL A 83 -9.95 5.33 -8.78
C VAL A 83 -8.72 6.24 -8.90
N PRO A 84 -8.32 7.02 -7.87
CA PRO A 84 -7.07 7.77 -7.90
C PRO A 84 -5.82 6.88 -8.03
N LEU A 85 -5.86 5.66 -7.47
CA LEU A 85 -4.76 4.71 -7.59
C LEU A 85 -4.53 4.29 -9.05
N PHE A 86 -5.59 3.94 -9.78
CA PHE A 86 -5.50 3.62 -11.20
C PHE A 86 -5.07 4.82 -12.04
N ALA A 87 -5.59 6.01 -11.75
CA ALA A 87 -5.12 7.24 -12.41
C ALA A 87 -3.60 7.44 -12.18
N GLY A 88 -3.12 7.24 -10.96
CA GLY A 88 -1.70 7.30 -10.64
C GLY A 88 -0.85 6.24 -11.30
N LEU A 89 -1.39 5.03 -11.44
CA LEU A 89 -0.75 3.94 -12.16
C LEU A 89 -0.56 4.28 -13.65
N PHE A 90 -1.55 4.91 -14.29
CA PHE A 90 -1.41 5.41 -15.66
C PHE A 90 -0.33 6.48 -15.79
N VAL A 91 -0.28 7.42 -14.84
CA VAL A 91 0.78 8.46 -14.80
C VAL A 91 2.15 7.83 -14.67
N ALA A 92 2.32 6.87 -13.76
CA ALA A 92 3.59 6.18 -13.57
C ALA A 92 3.98 5.35 -14.81
N TYR A 93 3.03 4.66 -15.42
CA TYR A 93 3.26 3.91 -16.66
C TYR A 93 3.70 4.83 -17.82
N ALA A 94 3.10 6.01 -17.95
CA ALA A 94 3.51 6.97 -18.98
C ALA A 94 4.96 7.47 -18.80
N LEU A 95 5.45 7.49 -17.55
CA LEU A 95 6.78 7.98 -17.20
C LEU A 95 7.86 6.89 -17.20
N ILE A 96 7.49 5.60 -17.10
CA ILE A 96 8.44 4.49 -16.90
C ILE A 96 9.50 4.41 -18.02
N GLY A 97 9.13 4.76 -19.25
CA GLY A 97 10.05 4.74 -20.41
C GLY A 97 10.97 5.96 -20.50
N ARG A 98 10.66 7.04 -19.78
CA ARG A 98 11.45 8.29 -19.78
C ARG A 98 12.31 8.43 -18.54
N ASP A 99 11.71 8.21 -17.38
CA ASP A 99 12.35 8.33 -16.08
C ASP A 99 11.75 7.29 -15.11
N PRO A 100 12.29 6.06 -15.11
CA PRO A 100 11.77 5.01 -14.26
C PRO A 100 11.84 5.33 -12.76
N PRO A 101 12.94 5.87 -12.20
CA PRO A 101 12.96 6.31 -10.81
C PRO A 101 11.83 7.27 -10.44
N LEU A 102 11.56 8.26 -11.30
CA LEU A 102 10.45 9.19 -11.08
C LEU A 102 9.09 8.49 -11.13
N ALA A 103 8.89 7.54 -12.06
CA ALA A 103 7.65 6.77 -12.15
C ALA A 103 7.35 6.00 -10.84
N PHE A 104 8.34 5.28 -10.31
CA PHE A 104 8.19 4.56 -9.04
C PHE A 104 7.98 5.51 -7.85
N ALA A 105 8.69 6.64 -7.82
CA ALA A 105 8.56 7.66 -6.78
C ALA A 105 7.17 8.31 -6.73
N LEU A 106 6.62 8.69 -7.89
CA LEU A 106 5.27 9.25 -7.98
C LEU A 106 4.22 8.21 -7.64
N PHE A 107 4.37 6.97 -8.11
CA PHE A 107 3.44 5.91 -7.77
C PHE A 107 3.45 5.63 -6.26
N ALA A 108 4.62 5.59 -5.62
CA ALA A 108 4.76 5.45 -4.18
C ALA A 108 4.02 6.56 -3.41
N ALA A 109 4.10 7.82 -3.87
CA ALA A 109 3.37 8.92 -3.27
C ALA A 109 1.84 8.77 -3.39
N ILE A 110 1.35 8.27 -4.53
CA ILE A 110 -0.08 8.04 -4.77
C ILE A 110 -0.61 6.89 -3.90
N VAL A 111 0.16 5.79 -3.79
CA VAL A 111 -0.14 4.71 -2.84
C VAL A 111 -0.11 5.24 -1.40
N GLY A 112 0.86 6.09 -1.07
CA GLY A 112 0.94 6.80 0.22
C GLY A 112 -0.33 7.57 0.55
N ALA A 113 -0.85 8.36 -0.41
CA ALA A 113 -2.08 9.12 -0.24
C ALA A 113 -3.31 8.24 0.03
N ARG A 114 -3.36 7.04 -0.59
CA ARG A 114 -4.43 6.06 -0.34
C ARG A 114 -4.49 5.61 1.12
N TYR A 115 -3.35 5.59 1.83
CA TYR A 115 -3.33 5.22 3.25
C TYR A 115 -4.09 6.21 4.15
N PHE A 116 -4.28 7.47 3.75
CA PHE A 116 -5.12 8.39 4.53
C PHE A 116 -6.59 7.96 4.59
N ALA A 117 -7.11 7.37 3.51
CA ALA A 117 -8.46 6.81 3.54
C ALA A 117 -8.55 5.59 4.47
N PHE A 118 -7.48 4.77 4.55
CA PHE A 118 -7.41 3.67 5.51
C PHE A 118 -7.39 4.13 6.97
N ALA A 119 -6.87 5.33 7.26
CA ALA A 119 -6.99 5.92 8.58
C ALA A 119 -8.47 6.14 8.99
N THR A 120 -9.31 6.53 8.03
CA THR A 120 -10.77 6.66 8.21
C THR A 120 -11.45 5.30 8.25
N LEU A 121 -11.11 4.36 7.38
CA LEU A 121 -11.74 3.04 7.32
C LEU A 121 -11.52 2.25 8.62
N TYR A 122 -10.30 2.26 9.16
CA TYR A 122 -9.93 1.44 10.33
C TYR A 122 -9.90 2.21 11.64
N ARG A 123 -10.17 3.53 11.61
CA ARG A 123 -10.11 4.42 12.78
C ARG A 123 -8.76 4.29 13.50
N ASP A 124 -7.66 4.30 12.73
CA ASP A 124 -6.29 4.19 13.26
C ASP A 124 -5.37 5.24 12.65
N ARG A 125 -4.87 6.16 13.49
CA ARG A 125 -3.97 7.25 13.07
C ARG A 125 -2.60 6.76 12.60
N THR A 126 -2.24 5.49 12.85
CA THR A 126 -0.99 4.91 12.34
C THR A 126 -0.93 4.99 10.81
N TYR A 127 -2.08 4.93 10.14
CA TYR A 127 -2.19 5.07 8.69
C TYR A 127 -1.90 6.49 8.18
N TRP A 128 -2.11 7.53 8.99
CA TRP A 128 -1.65 8.89 8.66
C TRP A 128 -0.14 8.95 8.61
N VAL A 129 0.53 8.32 9.58
CA VAL A 129 2.00 8.29 9.62
C VAL A 129 2.53 7.45 8.46
N LEU A 130 1.96 6.27 8.20
CA LEU A 130 2.34 5.43 7.06
C LEU A 130 2.22 6.19 5.72
N GLY A 131 1.05 6.79 5.46
CA GLY A 131 0.82 7.54 4.23
C GLY A 131 1.76 8.74 4.09
N GLY A 132 1.98 9.47 5.19
CA GLY A 132 2.92 10.59 5.22
C GLY A 132 4.37 10.18 4.97
N VAL A 133 4.84 9.09 5.57
CA VAL A 133 6.19 8.54 5.34
C VAL A 133 6.35 8.10 3.89
N MET A 134 5.38 7.39 3.33
CA MET A 134 5.44 6.96 1.92
C MET A 134 5.45 8.14 0.95
N MET A 135 4.63 9.16 1.19
CA MET A 135 4.65 10.38 0.41
C MET A 135 5.99 11.12 0.53
N ALA A 136 6.57 11.19 1.73
CA ALA A 136 7.88 11.80 1.93
C ALA A 136 8.99 11.04 1.19
N VAL A 137 8.99 9.70 1.26
CA VAL A 137 9.94 8.86 0.51
C VAL A 137 9.78 9.08 -0.99
N GLY A 138 8.55 9.05 -1.50
CA GLY A 138 8.26 9.31 -2.92
C GLY A 138 8.68 10.72 -3.36
N TYR A 139 8.39 11.74 -2.56
CA TYR A 139 8.77 13.12 -2.86
C TYR A 139 10.29 13.33 -2.88
N VAL A 140 11.01 12.82 -1.86
CA VAL A 140 12.47 12.91 -1.79
C VAL A 140 13.10 12.16 -2.96
N ALA A 141 12.59 10.97 -3.30
CA ALA A 141 13.06 10.20 -4.43
C ALA A 141 12.80 10.89 -5.77
N ALA A 142 11.66 11.56 -5.94
CA ALA A 142 11.33 12.30 -7.16
C ALA A 142 12.26 13.50 -7.38
N ILE A 143 12.61 14.24 -6.34
CA ILE A 143 13.47 15.44 -6.46
C ILE A 143 14.95 15.08 -6.54
N LYS A 144 15.38 14.06 -5.79
CA LYS A 144 16.80 13.68 -5.66
C LYS A 144 17.13 12.41 -6.44
N ALA A 145 16.35 12.04 -7.45
CA ALA A 145 16.54 10.81 -8.24
C ALA A 145 17.96 10.66 -8.78
N ALA A 146 18.59 11.76 -9.22
CA ALA A 146 19.96 11.75 -9.74
C ALA A 146 21.06 11.67 -8.64
N LEU A 147 20.72 11.99 -7.39
CA LEU A 147 21.67 12.09 -6.26
C LEU A 147 21.62 10.88 -5.33
N LEU A 148 20.55 10.09 -5.39
CA LEU A 148 20.35 8.91 -4.56
C LEU A 148 20.03 7.73 -5.49
N PRO A 149 20.98 6.80 -5.75
CA PRO A 149 20.71 5.57 -6.48
C PRO A 149 19.93 4.59 -5.58
N LEU A 150 18.81 5.05 -5.05
CA LEU A 150 18.00 4.34 -4.08
C LEU A 150 16.87 3.64 -4.83
N ASN A 151 16.77 2.33 -4.66
CA ASN A 151 15.65 1.57 -5.18
C ASN A 151 14.40 1.90 -4.32
N VAL A 152 13.59 2.84 -4.80
CA VAL A 152 12.39 3.34 -4.12
C VAL A 152 11.45 2.19 -3.75
N ALA A 153 11.35 1.18 -4.60
CA ALA A 153 10.46 0.06 -4.35
C ALA A 153 10.88 -0.76 -3.11
N ILE A 154 12.18 -0.98 -2.91
CA ILE A 154 12.70 -1.63 -1.70
C ILE A 154 12.41 -0.77 -0.47
N CYS A 155 12.63 0.54 -0.55
CA CYS A 155 12.39 1.44 0.58
C CYS A 155 10.92 1.48 0.99
N ILE A 156 10.00 1.55 0.03
CA ILE A 156 8.56 1.49 0.31
C ILE A 156 8.18 0.13 0.89
N GLY A 157 8.68 -0.97 0.32
CA GLY A 157 8.44 -2.31 0.86
C GLY A 157 8.89 -2.45 2.31
N ALA A 158 10.10 -1.95 2.64
CA ALA A 158 10.61 -1.94 4.00
C ALA A 158 9.76 -1.09 4.96
N VAL A 159 9.34 0.11 4.54
CA VAL A 159 8.44 0.97 5.31
C VAL A 159 7.13 0.24 5.59
N GLU A 160 6.49 -0.35 4.58
CA GLU A 160 5.24 -1.07 4.76
C GLU A 160 5.40 -2.28 5.69
N PHE A 161 6.49 -3.04 5.60
CA PHE A 161 6.75 -4.15 6.53
C PHE A 161 6.91 -3.69 7.99
N VAL A 162 7.66 -2.61 8.22
CA VAL A 162 7.80 -2.02 9.57
C VAL A 162 6.44 -1.59 10.10
N PHE A 163 5.62 -0.92 9.28
CA PHE A 163 4.28 -0.50 9.68
C PHE A 163 3.32 -1.66 9.85
N ALA A 164 3.43 -2.73 9.07
CA ALA A 164 2.65 -3.95 9.26
C ALA A 164 2.95 -4.58 10.63
N ALA A 165 4.22 -4.63 11.04
CA ALA A 165 4.62 -5.10 12.36
C ALA A 165 4.07 -4.20 13.49
N ILE A 166 4.15 -2.88 13.34
CA ILE A 166 3.58 -1.92 14.30
C ILE A 166 2.07 -2.09 14.41
N LEU A 167 1.36 -2.22 13.28
CA LEU A 167 -0.08 -2.43 13.24
C LEU A 167 -0.46 -3.77 13.88
N ALA A 168 0.32 -4.83 13.65
CA ALA A 168 0.09 -6.15 14.26
C ALA A 168 0.24 -6.11 15.78
N ALA A 169 1.29 -5.45 16.29
CA ALA A 169 1.51 -5.26 17.72
C ALA A 169 0.35 -4.47 18.36
N ARG A 170 -0.11 -3.40 17.69
CA ARG A 170 -1.25 -2.58 18.15
C ARG A 170 -2.59 -3.29 18.05
N HIS A 171 -2.75 -4.18 17.08
CA HIS A 171 -3.96 -4.99 16.94
C HIS A 171 -4.07 -5.99 18.09
N ARG A 172 -2.97 -6.69 18.43
CA ARG A 172 -2.91 -7.61 19.58
C ARG A 172 -3.14 -6.91 20.91
N ALA A 173 -2.64 -5.70 21.11
CA ALA A 173 -2.84 -4.95 22.35
C ALA A 173 -4.28 -4.43 22.56
N ARG A 174 -5.15 -4.54 21.55
CA ARG A 174 -6.54 -4.06 21.57
C ARG A 174 -7.58 -5.17 21.42
N ALA A 175 -7.13 -6.40 21.15
CA ALA A 175 -7.95 -7.60 21.07
C ALA A 175 -8.04 -8.24 22.46
#